data_AF-A0A2M7QS08-F1
#
_entry.id   AF-A0A2M7QS08-F1
#
_cell.length_a   1.000
_cell.length_b   1.000
_cell.length_c   1.000
_cell.angle_alpha   90.00
_cell.angle_beta   90.00
_cell.angle_gamma   90.00
#
_symmetry.space_group_name_H-M   'P 1'
#
loop_
_entity.id
_entity.type
_entity.pdbx_description
1 polymer ?
#
loop_
_entity_poly.entity_id
_entity_poly.type
_entity_poly.pdbx_seq_one_letter_code
_entity_poly.pdbx_strand_id
1 'polypeptide(L)'
;MSPLDDKPGVWKSGKGKGRTQPKGRQPDDAALAEVRRLLGDRPRRRDLLIEHLHLIQDAHGHLSAAHLCALAEEMRLSQAQVYEVATFYAHF
;
A
#
# COMPACT_ATOMS: atom_id res chain seq x y z
N MET A 1 51.86 -31.26 -13.45
CA MET A 1 51.10 -30.11 -13.98
C MET A 1 49.63 -30.51 -13.99
N SER A 2 48.86 -30.06 -12.99
CA SER A 2 47.43 -30.33 -12.90
C SER A 2 46.67 -29.20 -13.58
N PRO A 3 45.84 -29.43 -14.61
CA PRO A 3 44.98 -28.40 -15.17
C PRO A 3 43.69 -28.37 -14.36
N LEU A 4 43.60 -27.43 -13.43
CA LEU A 4 42.39 -27.12 -12.69
C LEU A 4 41.84 -25.78 -13.20
N ASP A 5 40.52 -25.79 -13.38
CA ASP A 5 39.63 -24.62 -13.37
C ASP A 5 39.67 -23.65 -14.55
N ASP A 6 38.90 -23.98 -15.59
CA ASP A 6 38.19 -22.96 -16.38
C ASP A 6 36.70 -23.37 -16.48
N LYS A 7 35.93 -22.99 -15.47
CA LYS A 7 34.47 -23.02 -15.52
C LYS A 7 34.01 -21.58 -15.68
N PRO A 8 33.42 -21.18 -16.82
CA PRO A 8 32.85 -19.84 -16.92
C PRO A 8 31.70 -19.72 -15.93
N GLY A 9 31.88 -18.86 -14.93
CA GLY A 9 30.81 -18.44 -14.04
C GLY A 9 29.70 -17.83 -14.88
N VAL A 10 28.59 -18.55 -15.03
CA VAL A 10 27.40 -18.01 -15.69
C VAL A 10 26.63 -17.24 -14.63
N TRP A 11 27.02 -15.99 -14.41
CA TRP A 11 26.14 -14.95 -13.92
C TRP A 11 24.90 -14.99 -14.80
N LYS A 12 23.83 -15.61 -14.30
CA LYS A 12 22.51 -15.44 -14.90
C LYS A 12 22.26 -13.95 -14.86
N SER A 13 22.39 -13.28 -16.00
CA SER A 13 21.75 -12.01 -16.25
C SER A 13 20.26 -12.28 -16.12
N GLY A 14 19.77 -12.26 -14.88
CA GLY A 14 18.37 -12.18 -14.61
C GLY A 14 17.95 -10.90 -15.30
N LYS A 15 17.34 -11.03 -16.47
CA LYS A 15 16.43 -10.02 -16.98
C LYS A 15 15.27 -10.02 -15.98
N GLY A 16 15.55 -9.49 -14.80
CA GLY A 16 14.59 -9.21 -13.78
C GLY A 16 13.61 -8.34 -14.51
N LYS A 17 12.40 -8.87 -14.68
CA LYS A 17 11.23 -8.09 -14.95
C LYS A 17 11.09 -7.22 -13.71
N GLY A 18 11.94 -6.19 -13.61
CA GLY A 18 12.00 -5.26 -12.50
C GLY A 18 10.58 -4.79 -12.38
N ARG A 19 9.98 -5.01 -11.20
CA ARG A 19 8.58 -4.69 -10.95
C ARG A 19 8.34 -3.28 -11.46
N THR A 20 7.66 -3.16 -12.58
CA THR A 20 7.31 -1.86 -13.18
C THR A 20 6.32 -1.12 -12.27
N GLN A 21 5.71 -1.85 -11.34
CA GLN A 21 4.74 -1.32 -10.41
C GLN A 21 5.42 -0.91 -9.10
N PRO A 22 5.03 0.24 -8.52
CA PRO A 22 5.51 0.66 -7.21
C PRO A 22 5.24 -0.42 -6.16
N LYS A 23 6.12 -0.47 -5.16
CA LYS A 23 6.14 -1.47 -4.11
C LYS A 23 4.94 -1.25 -3.18
N GLY A 24 3.98 -2.18 -3.17
CA GLY A 24 2.75 -2.10 -2.37
C GLY A 24 1.59 -2.87 -3.01
N ARG A 25 0.46 -2.97 -2.33
CA ARG A 25 -0.81 -3.40 -2.97
C ARG A 25 -1.25 -2.26 -3.89
N GLN A 26 -1.72 -2.56 -5.10
CA GLN A 26 -2.33 -1.50 -5.92
C GLN A 26 -3.70 -1.16 -5.32
N PRO A 27 -4.07 0.13 -5.22
CA PRO A 27 -5.42 0.49 -4.86
C PRO A 27 -6.36 0.02 -5.96
N ASP A 28 -7.46 -0.57 -5.53
CA ASP A 28 -8.56 -0.88 -6.44
C ASP A 28 -9.26 0.43 -6.82
N ASP A 29 -9.52 0.66 -8.12
CA ASP A 29 -10.14 1.89 -8.60
C ASP A 29 -11.51 2.15 -7.97
N ALA A 30 -12.29 1.10 -7.66
CA ALA A 30 -13.57 1.25 -7.00
C ALA A 30 -13.38 1.68 -5.55
N ALA A 31 -12.46 1.03 -4.80
CA ALA A 31 -12.15 1.43 -3.43
C ALA A 31 -11.61 2.87 -3.35
N LEU A 32 -10.82 3.30 -4.33
CA LEU A 32 -10.31 4.68 -4.41
C LEU A 32 -11.45 5.68 -4.66
N ALA A 33 -12.39 5.35 -5.56
CA ALA A 33 -13.57 6.18 -5.80
C ALA A 33 -14.47 6.28 -4.57
N GLU A 34 -14.67 5.18 -3.84
CA GLU A 34 -15.42 5.14 -2.58
C GLU A 34 -14.78 6.02 -1.51
N VAL A 35 -13.47 5.87 -1.28
CA VAL A 35 -12.72 6.70 -0.31
C VAL A 35 -12.79 8.18 -0.69
N ARG A 36 -12.60 8.53 -1.96
CA ARG A 36 -12.74 9.93 -2.44
C ARG A 36 -14.12 10.49 -2.19
N ARG A 37 -15.16 9.70 -2.45
CA ARG A 37 -16.55 10.09 -2.20
C ARG A 37 -16.81 10.29 -0.70
N LEU A 38 -16.28 9.42 0.15
CA LEU A 38 -16.42 9.52 1.59
C LEU A 38 -15.69 10.74 2.15
N LEU A 39 -14.47 11.02 1.69
CA LEU A 39 -13.69 12.17 2.15
C LEU A 39 -14.24 13.50 1.61
N GLY A 40 -14.75 13.54 0.39
CA GLY A 40 -15.30 14.74 -0.23
C GLY A 40 -14.30 15.90 -0.23
N ASP A 41 -14.72 17.07 0.27
CA ASP A 41 -13.89 18.27 0.39
C ASP A 41 -13.05 18.32 1.68
N ARG A 42 -13.09 17.28 2.53
CA ARG A 42 -12.31 17.27 3.77
C ARG A 42 -10.80 17.37 3.49
N PRO A 43 -10.02 18.07 4.33
CA PRO A 43 -8.59 18.21 4.12
C PRO A 43 -7.83 16.87 4.27
N ARG A 44 -6.83 16.64 3.41
CA ARG A 44 -5.97 15.44 3.41
C ARG A 44 -4.77 15.65 4.35
N ARG A 45 -5.05 15.99 5.60
CA ARG A 45 -4.03 16.20 6.65
C ARG A 45 -3.75 14.89 7.38
N ARG A 46 -2.48 14.66 7.73
CA ARG A 46 -2.04 13.43 8.41
C ARG A 46 -2.71 13.26 9.77
N ASP A 47 -2.95 14.36 10.47
CA ASP A 47 -3.60 14.39 11.79
C ASP A 47 -5.06 13.89 11.74
N LEU A 48 -5.69 13.87 10.56
CA LEU A 48 -7.06 13.39 10.36
C LEU A 48 -7.13 11.92 9.94
N LEU A 49 -6.01 11.19 9.94
CA LEU A 49 -5.99 9.80 9.50
C LEU A 49 -6.95 8.92 10.30
N ILE A 50 -6.96 9.07 11.64
CA ILE A 50 -7.85 8.31 12.52
C ILE A 50 -9.33 8.61 12.22
N GLU A 51 -9.67 9.87 12.00
CA GLU A 51 -11.02 10.30 11.62
C GLU A 51 -11.44 9.70 10.27
N HIS A 52 -10.54 9.70 9.27
CA HIS A 52 -10.83 9.13 7.95
C HIS A 52 -10.97 7.62 7.99
N LEU A 53 -10.19 6.93 8.83
CA LEU A 53 -10.37 5.49 9.07
C LEU A 53 -11.74 5.20 9.68
N HIS A 54 -12.17 5.98 10.68
CA HIS A 54 -13.49 5.82 11.28
C HIS A 54 -14.62 6.08 10.28
N LEU A 55 -14.49 7.08 9.42
CA LEU A 55 -15.46 7.35 8.37
C LEU A 55 -15.62 6.18 7.38
N ILE A 56 -14.50 5.55 7.01
CA ILE A 56 -14.52 4.36 6.13
C ILE A 56 -15.16 3.18 6.85
N GLN A 57 -14.79 2.92 8.10
CA GLN A 57 -15.36 1.83 8.89
C GLN A 57 -16.87 2.03 9.13
N ASP A 58 -17.32 3.23 9.43
CA ASP A 58 -18.75 3.55 9.63
C ASP A 58 -19.56 3.27 8.34
N ALA A 59 -19.01 3.64 7.19
CA ALA A 59 -19.66 3.42 5.90
C ALA A 59 -19.68 1.95 5.45
N HIS A 60 -18.64 1.16 5.77
CA HIS A 60 -18.45 -0.20 5.27
C HIS A 60 -18.57 -1.31 6.33
N GLY A 61 -18.76 -0.95 7.60
CA GLY A 61 -18.77 -1.84 8.75
C GLY A 61 -17.43 -2.48 9.12
N HIS A 62 -16.38 -2.27 8.32
CA HIS A 62 -15.04 -2.80 8.53
C HIS A 62 -14.00 -2.04 7.68
N LEU A 63 -12.72 -2.17 8.05
CA LEU A 63 -11.60 -1.68 7.23
C LEU A 63 -11.03 -2.79 6.36
N SER A 64 -11.40 -2.81 5.09
CA SER A 64 -10.80 -3.75 4.13
C SER A 64 -9.39 -3.32 3.74
N ALA A 65 -8.53 -4.29 3.38
CA ALA A 65 -7.19 -4.01 2.85
C ALA A 65 -7.20 -3.15 1.57
N ALA A 66 -8.30 -3.20 0.79
CA ALA A 66 -8.48 -2.35 -0.38
C ALA A 66 -8.73 -0.89 0.02
N HIS A 67 -9.59 -0.65 1.03
CA HIS A 67 -9.87 0.69 1.54
C HIS A 67 -8.67 1.32 2.24
N LEU A 68 -7.89 0.56 3.01
CA LEU A 68 -6.65 1.05 3.63
C LEU A 68 -5.61 1.46 2.57
N CYS A 69 -5.51 0.68 1.50
CA CYS A 69 -4.64 0.98 0.37
C CYS A 69 -5.09 2.24 -0.38
N ALA A 70 -6.39 2.36 -0.65
CA ALA A 70 -7.00 3.53 -1.27
C ALA A 70 -6.82 4.81 -0.43
N LEU A 71 -7.00 4.72 0.89
CA LEU A 71 -6.79 5.84 1.81
C LEU A 71 -5.32 6.29 1.82
N ALA A 72 -4.38 5.35 1.83
CA ALA A 72 -2.96 5.67 1.74
C ALA A 72 -2.63 6.45 0.46
N GLU A 73 -3.20 6.05 -0.68
CA GLU A 73 -3.00 6.76 -1.94
C GLU A 73 -3.65 8.15 -1.93
N GLU A 74 -4.90 8.26 -1.50
CA GLU A 74 -5.64 9.54 -1.46
C GLU A 74 -4.98 10.56 -0.51
N MET A 75 -4.46 10.12 0.63
CA MET A 75 -3.76 10.97 1.59
C MET A 75 -2.27 11.16 1.28
N ARG A 76 -1.75 10.48 0.25
CA ARG A 76 -0.32 10.40 -0.09
C ARG A 76 0.55 9.97 1.10
N LEU A 77 0.09 8.96 1.83
CA LEU A 77 0.78 8.32 2.94
C LEU A 77 1.33 6.96 2.54
N SER A 78 2.30 6.46 3.31
CA SER A 78 2.74 5.08 3.11
C SER A 78 1.64 4.12 3.56
N GLN A 79 1.46 3.01 2.82
CA GLN A 79 0.55 1.95 3.24
C GLN A 79 0.88 1.48 4.65
N ALA A 80 2.18 1.27 4.94
CA ALA A 80 2.64 0.87 6.27
C ALA A 80 2.10 1.79 7.38
N GLN A 81 2.24 3.11 7.24
CA GLN A 81 1.73 4.06 8.23
C GLN A 81 0.22 3.92 8.45
N VAL A 82 -0.57 3.74 7.38
CA VAL A 82 -2.02 3.59 7.49
C VAL A 82 -2.39 2.26 8.15
N TYR A 83 -1.72 1.17 7.77
CA TYR A 83 -1.92 -0.14 8.39
C TYR A 83 -1.53 -0.15 9.86
N GLU A 84 -0.39 0.46 10.22
CA GLU A 84 0.06 0.57 11.60
C GLU A 84 -0.94 1.34 12.45
N VAL A 85 -1.48 2.46 11.96
CA VAL A 85 -2.52 3.20 12.70
C VAL A 85 -3.80 2.38 12.83
N ALA A 86 -4.25 1.73 11.76
CA ALA A 86 -5.46 0.90 11.78
C ALA A 86 -5.36 -0.31 12.74
N THR A 87 -4.16 -0.89 12.93
CA THR A 87 -3.97 -2.05 13.82
C THR A 87 -3.54 -1.67 15.24
N PHE A 88 -2.84 -0.55 15.41
CA PHE A 88 -2.38 -0.07 16.71
C PHE A 88 -3.54 0.48 17.55
N TYR A 89 -4.44 1.23 16.92
CA TYR A 89 -5.66 1.68 17.56
C TYR A 89 -6.72 0.59 17.40
N ALA A 90 -6.99 -0.17 18.45
CA ALA A 90 -8.00 -1.25 18.49
C ALA A 90 -9.46 -0.76 18.41
N HIS A 91 -9.66 0.43 17.84
CA HIS A 91 -10.95 1.11 17.72
C HIS A 91 -11.65 0.83 16.37
N PHE A 92 -10.99 0.08 15.48
CA PHE A 92 -11.46 -0.18 14.13
C PHE A 92 -11.83 -1.64 13.84
#